data_AF-A0A524MS18-F1
#
_entry.id   AF-A0A524MS18-F1
#
_cell.length_a   1.000
_cell.length_b   1.000
_cell.length_c   1.000
_cell.angle_alpha   90.00
_cell.angle_beta   90.00
_cell.angle_gamma   90.00
#
_symmetry.space_group_name_H-M   'P 1'
#
loop_
_entity.id
_entity.type
_entity.pdbx_description
1 polymer ?
#
loop_
_entity_poly.entity_id
_entity_poly.type
_entity_poly.pdbx_seq_one_letter_code
_entity_poly.pdbx_strand_id
1 'polypeptide(L)'
;MNRSDGIVGAVVASIAGLVAVSMLRASGNNTRITHDSIVMLGDSITAEADWKRLLPDQPLVNEGQPGFTTEQLITVAERVAAADPAAVVVLTGTNDIRDGHPPTWT
;
A
#
# COMPACT_ATOMS: atom_id res chain seq x y z
N MET A 1 37.89 7.11 24.94
CA MET A 1 36.48 7.02 24.50
C MET A 1 36.41 7.49 23.05
N ASN A 2 36.26 6.56 22.12
CA ASN A 2 36.45 6.80 20.69
C ASN A 2 35.13 7.22 20.03
N ARG A 3 35.17 8.32 19.25
CA ARG A 3 33.98 8.92 18.60
C ARG A 3 33.30 8.01 17.55
N SER A 4 33.94 6.90 17.16
CA SER A 4 33.41 5.91 16.21
C SER A 4 32.20 5.13 16.74
N ASP A 5 32.17 4.86 18.04
CA ASP A 5 31.17 3.95 18.63
C ASP A 5 29.78 4.62 18.70
N GLY A 6 29.77 5.96 18.81
CA GLY A 6 28.54 6.75 18.78
C GLY A 6 27.90 6.86 17.39
N ILE A 7 28.71 6.89 16.32
CA ILE A 7 28.20 6.98 14.95
C ILE A 7 27.60 5.65 14.50
N VAL A 8 28.27 4.53 14.78
CA VAL A 8 27.75 3.19 14.46
C VAL A 8 26.47 2.90 15.24
N GLY A 9 26.42 3.26 16.53
CA GLY A 9 25.21 3.11 17.35
C GLY A 9 24.02 3.93 16.83
N ALA A 10 24.27 5.17 16.37
CA ALA A 10 23.23 6.04 15.83
C ALA A 10 22.66 5.54 14.49
N VAL A 11 23.50 5.01 13.59
CA VAL A 11 23.04 4.49 12.30
C VAL A 11 22.17 3.25 12.48
N VAL A 12 22.57 2.32 13.36
CA VAL A 12 21.79 1.10 13.65
C VAL A 12 20.46 1.43 14.32
N ALA A 13 20.43 2.38 15.26
CA ALA A 13 19.21 2.85 15.88
C ALA A 13 18.25 3.52 14.88
N SER A 14 18.80 4.24 13.88
CA SER A 14 18.00 4.91 12.84
C SER A 14 17.34 3.91 11.91
N ILE A 15 18.05 2.85 11.50
CA ILE A 15 17.51 1.78 10.65
C ILE A 15 16.47 0.96 11.42
N ALA A 16 16.77 0.59 12.67
CA ALA A 16 15.83 -0.13 13.52
C ALA A 16 14.56 0.70 13.80
N GLY A 17 14.71 2.01 14.00
CA GLY A 17 13.58 2.94 14.12
C GLY A 17 12.75 3.02 12.85
N LEU A 18 13.38 3.07 11.67
CA LEU A 18 12.67 3.08 10.38
C LEU A 18 11.89 1.78 10.16
N VAL A 19 12.49 0.63 10.49
CA VAL A 19 11.87 -0.69 10.39
C VAL A 19 10.74 -0.86 11.41
N ALA A 20 10.91 -0.37 12.64
CA ALA A 20 9.84 -0.40 13.65
C ALA A 20 8.67 0.51 13.26
N VAL A 21 8.94 1.70 12.71
CA VAL A 21 7.89 2.61 12.21
C VAL A 21 7.17 2.03 10.99
N SER A 22 7.88 1.33 10.10
CA SER A 22 7.24 0.64 8.96
C SER A 22 6.42 -0.56 9.41
N MET A 23 6.89 -1.35 10.39
CA MET A 23 6.11 -2.46 10.97
C MET A 23 4.89 -2.00 11.75
N LEU A 24 4.97 -0.89 12.49
CA LEU A 24 3.81 -0.29 13.18
C LEU A 24 2.78 0.24 12.18
N ARG A 25 3.22 0.75 11.02
CA ARG A 25 2.33 1.12 9.91
C ARG A 25 1.72 -0.10 9.21
N ALA A 26 2.48 -1.18 9.05
CA ALA A 26 2.00 -2.43 8.45
C ALA A 26 1.05 -3.21 9.39
N SER A 27 1.20 -3.07 10.71
CA SER A 27 0.37 -3.71 11.74
C SER A 27 -0.97 -2.98 11.97
N GLY A 28 -1.05 -1.70 11.59
CA GLY A 28 -2.25 -0.89 11.72
C GLY A 28 -3.23 -1.12 10.58
N ASN A 29 -3.94 -2.26 10.60
CA ASN A 29 -5.28 -2.52 10.06
C ASN A 29 -5.39 -3.90 9.40
N ASN A 30 -5.71 -4.93 10.20
CA ASN A 30 -6.34 -6.15 9.69
C ASN A 30 -7.80 -5.85 9.30
N THR A 31 -8.03 -4.91 8.38
CA THR A 31 -9.38 -4.62 7.90
C THR A 31 -9.77 -5.72 6.91
N ARG A 32 -10.56 -6.67 7.40
CA ARG A 32 -11.13 -7.73 6.57
C ARG A 32 -12.06 -7.12 5.52
N ILE A 33 -11.89 -7.47 4.25
CA ILE A 33 -12.87 -7.17 3.20
C ILE A 33 -14.16 -7.95 3.48
N THR A 34 -15.28 -7.25 3.48
CA THR A 34 -16.64 -7.77 3.65
C THR A 34 -17.50 -7.38 2.46
N HIS A 35 -18.70 -7.96 2.35
CA HIS A 35 -19.66 -7.62 1.30
C HIS A 35 -20.14 -6.16 1.34
N ASP A 36 -20.00 -5.46 2.47
CA ASP A 36 -20.33 -4.03 2.56
C ASP A 36 -19.14 -3.12 2.22
N SER A 37 -17.94 -3.69 2.04
CA SER A 37 -16.72 -2.91 1.86
C SER A 37 -16.68 -2.22 0.49
N ILE A 38 -16.12 -1.01 0.46
CA ILE A 38 -15.67 -0.36 -0.79
C ILE A 38 -14.14 -0.43 -0.80
N VAL A 39 -13.58 -1.18 -1.73
CA VAL A 39 -12.14 -1.39 -1.81
C VAL A 39 -11.49 -0.34 -2.70
N MET A 40 -10.53 0.40 -2.15
CA MET A 40 -9.64 1.29 -2.90
C MET A 40 -8.43 0.48 -3.34
N LEU A 41 -8.37 0.08 -4.61
CA LEU A 41 -7.33 -0.80 -5.17
C LEU A 41 -6.37 -0.01 -6.06
N GLY A 42 -5.06 -0.10 -5.82
CA GLY A 42 -4.13 0.68 -6.64
C GLY A 42 -2.67 0.63 -6.22
N ASP A 43 -1.91 1.65 -6.63
CA ASP A 43 -0.50 1.80 -6.30
C ASP A 43 -0.25 2.71 -5.06
N SER A 44 0.92 3.34 -4.97
CA SER A 44 1.29 4.26 -3.89
C SER A 44 0.32 5.42 -3.70
N ILE A 45 -0.29 5.93 -4.78
CA ILE A 45 -1.27 7.03 -4.69
C ILE A 45 -2.48 6.58 -3.88
N THR A 46 -2.92 5.34 -4.08
CA THR A 46 -4.01 4.74 -3.32
C THR A 46 -3.57 4.39 -1.88
N ALA A 47 -2.36 3.86 -1.73
CA ALA A 47 -1.82 3.43 -0.44
C ALA A 47 -1.65 4.60 0.55
N GLU A 48 -1.19 5.75 0.07
CA GLU A 48 -0.81 6.90 0.91
C GLU A 48 -1.98 7.83 1.25
N ALA A 49 -3.13 7.67 0.57
CA ALA A 49 -4.30 8.47 0.83
C ALA A 49 -4.88 8.20 2.23
N ASP A 50 -5.18 9.28 2.96
CA ASP A 50 -5.90 9.23 4.23
C ASP A 50 -7.40 9.10 3.98
N TRP A 51 -7.81 7.90 3.55
CA TRP A 51 -9.19 7.59 3.17
C TRP A 51 -10.20 7.87 4.28
N LYS A 52 -9.83 7.64 5.54
CA LYS A 52 -10.69 7.93 6.69
C LYS A 52 -10.94 9.42 6.85
N ARG A 53 -9.95 10.27 6.58
CA ARG A 53 -10.14 11.73 6.59
C ARG A 53 -10.92 12.21 5.36
N LEU A 54 -10.70 11.62 4.19
CA LEU A 54 -11.33 12.04 2.94
C LEU A 54 -12.80 11.62 2.85
N LEU A 55 -13.12 10.43 3.35
CA LEU A 55 -14.43 9.76 3.23
C LEU A 55 -14.77 9.03 4.55
N PRO A 56 -15.01 9.78 5.65
CA PRO A 56 -15.10 9.22 7.00
C PRO A 56 -16.25 8.25 7.25
N ASP A 57 -17.35 8.38 6.51
CA ASP A 57 -18.58 7.61 6.73
C ASP A 57 -18.73 6.41 5.76
N GLN A 58 -17.67 6.08 5.03
CA GLN A 58 -17.68 5.01 4.05
C GLN A 58 -16.93 3.77 4.57
N PRO A 59 -17.40 2.54 4.28
CA PRO A 59 -16.76 1.29 4.69
C PRO A 59 -15.53 0.98 3.82
N LEU A 60 -14.54 1.87 3.83
CA LEU A 60 -13.39 1.79 2.92
C LEU A 60 -12.33 0.79 3.41
N VAL A 61 -11.80 0.00 2.48
CA VAL A 61 -10.60 -0.82 2.68
C VAL A 61 -9.52 -0.37 1.71
N ASN A 62 -8.33 -0.04 2.21
CA ASN A 62 -7.21 0.39 1.39
C ASN A 62 -6.36 -0.81 0.96
N GLU A 63 -6.37 -1.11 -0.32
CA GLU A 63 -5.57 -2.16 -0.98
C GLU A 63 -4.54 -1.55 -1.94
N GLY A 64 -3.96 -0.40 -1.57
CA GLY A 64 -2.86 0.22 -2.30
C GLY A 64 -1.53 -0.50 -2.10
N GLN A 65 -0.83 -0.79 -3.19
CA GLN A 65 0.48 -1.48 -3.22
C GLN A 65 1.54 -0.55 -3.82
N PRO A 66 2.36 0.12 -2.99
CA PRO A 66 3.36 1.06 -3.49
C PRO A 66 4.29 0.46 -4.55
N GLY A 67 4.40 1.14 -5.70
CA GLY A 67 5.27 0.74 -6.80
C GLY A 67 4.71 -0.34 -7.73
N PHE A 68 3.55 -0.94 -7.45
CA PHE A 68 2.97 -1.97 -8.30
C PHE A 68 2.59 -1.45 -9.69
N THR A 69 2.95 -2.21 -10.72
CA THR A 69 2.41 -2.07 -12.09
C THR A 69 1.02 -2.69 -12.19
N THR A 70 0.33 -2.48 -13.31
CA THR A 70 -0.99 -3.08 -13.57
C THR A 70 -0.94 -4.61 -13.54
N GLU A 71 0.09 -5.23 -14.12
CA GLU A 71 0.29 -6.69 -14.10
C GLU A 71 0.47 -7.22 -12.68
N GLN A 72 1.30 -6.57 -11.87
CA GLN A 72 1.56 -7.01 -10.48
C GLN A 72 0.32 -6.88 -9.60
N LEU A 73 -0.60 -5.97 -9.94
CA LEU A 73 -1.84 -5.76 -9.20
C LEU A 73 -2.88 -6.86 -9.44
N ILE A 74 -2.73 -7.70 -10.47
CA ILE A 74 -3.69 -8.75 -10.85
C ILE A 74 -3.97 -9.69 -9.66
N THR A 75 -2.94 -10.23 -9.01
CA THR A 75 -3.11 -11.16 -7.88
C THR A 75 -3.86 -10.53 -6.71
N VAL A 76 -3.69 -9.22 -6.50
CA VAL A 76 -4.43 -8.47 -5.47
C VAL A 76 -5.89 -8.29 -5.90
N ALA A 77 -6.12 -7.94 -7.17
CA ALA A 77 -7.45 -7.82 -7.74
C ALA A 77 -8.24 -9.14 -7.65
N GLU A 78 -7.61 -10.28 -7.93
CA GLU A 78 -8.21 -11.62 -7.79
C GLU A 78 -8.63 -11.90 -6.35
N ARG A 79 -7.76 -11.60 -5.37
CA ARG A 79 -8.07 -11.74 -3.95
C ARG A 79 -9.22 -10.83 -3.51
N VAL A 80 -9.22 -9.59 -3.98
CA VAL A 80 -10.29 -8.61 -3.71
C VAL A 80 -11.61 -9.08 -4.32
N ALA A 81 -11.60 -9.54 -5.57
CA ALA A 81 -12.78 -10.06 -6.24
C ALA A 81 -13.33 -11.31 -5.54
N ALA A 82 -12.47 -12.22 -5.08
CA ALA A 82 -12.87 -13.41 -4.33
C ALA A 82 -13.52 -13.08 -2.97
N ALA A 83 -13.29 -11.88 -2.43
CA ALA A 83 -13.90 -11.41 -1.19
C ALA A 83 -15.29 -10.75 -1.39
N ASP A 84 -15.74 -10.58 -2.63
CA ASP A 84 -17.05 -10.07 -3.03
C ASP A 84 -17.48 -8.76 -2.33
N PRO A 85 -16.68 -7.66 -2.43
CA PRO A 85 -17.04 -6.38 -1.85
C PRO A 85 -18.18 -5.68 -2.60
N ALA A 86 -18.87 -4.74 -1.94
CA ALA A 86 -19.93 -3.93 -2.56
C ALA A 86 -19.44 -3.14 -3.78
N ALA A 87 -18.19 -2.65 -3.74
CA ALA A 87 -17.57 -1.95 -4.86
C ALA A 87 -16.03 -2.00 -4.80
N VAL A 88 -15.41 -1.81 -5.96
CA VAL A 88 -13.96 -1.64 -6.10
C VAL A 88 -13.70 -0.39 -6.94
N VAL A 89 -12.88 0.52 -6.40
CA VAL A 89 -12.39 1.72 -7.10
C VAL A 89 -10.92 1.51 -7.43
N VAL A 90 -10.58 1.56 -8.71
CA VAL A 90 -9.23 1.23 -9.20
C VAL A 90 -8.48 2.48 -9.67
N LEU A 91 -7.26 2.67 -9.17
CA LEU A 91 -6.30 3.66 -9.66
C LEU A 91 -4.90 3.05 -9.75
N THR A 92 -4.43 2.79 -10.97
CA THR A 92 -3.12 2.19 -11.25
C THR A 92 -2.61 2.64 -12.62
N GLY A 93 -1.41 2.20 -13.02
CA GLY A 93 -0.82 2.47 -14.34
C GLY A 93 0.30 3.50 -14.36
N THR A 94 0.49 4.31 -13.32
CA THR A 94 1.57 5.32 -13.32
C THR A 94 2.96 4.68 -13.29
N ASN A 95 3.09 3.51 -12.66
CA ASN A 95 4.33 2.75 -12.61
C ASN A 95 4.61 2.08 -13.96
N ASP A 96 3.57 1.60 -14.65
CA ASP A 96 3.66 1.07 -16.02
C ASP A 96 4.23 2.12 -16.98
N ILE A 97 3.70 3.35 -16.91
CA ILE A 97 4.17 4.49 -17.70
C ILE A 97 5.63 4.83 -17.37
N ARG A 98 5.98 4.91 -16.07
CA ARG A 98 7.35 5.19 -15.62
C ARG A 98 8.34 4.17 -16.19
N ASP A 99 7.94 2.90 -16.19
CA ASP A 99 8.80 1.77 -16.55
C ASP A 99 8.76 1.46 -18.06
N GLY A 100 7.96 2.21 -18.83
CA GLY A 100 7.89 2.11 -20.29
C GLY A 100 7.08 0.92 -20.79
N HIS A 101 6.16 0.39 -19.98
CA HIS A 101 5.26 -0.67 -20.40
C HIS A 101 4.22 -0.13 -21.40
N PRO A 102 3.98 -0.83 -22.53
CA PRO A 102 2.99 -0.41 -23.50
C PRO A 102 1.57 -0.55 -22.95
N PRO A 103 0.59 0.25 -23.40
CA PRO A 103 -0.82 0.12 -23.03
C PRO A 103 -1.49 -1.03 -23.77
N THR A 104 -0.86 -2.21 -23.76
CA THR A 104 -1.32 -3.42 -24.42
C THR A 104 -1.35 -4.55 -23.43
N TRP A 105 -2.43 -5.33 -23.46
CA TRP A 105 -2.52 -6.60 -22.75
C TRP A 105 -1.72 -7.64 -23.55
N THR A 106 -0.64 -8.15 -22.98
CA THR A 106 0.16 -9.24 -23.56
C THR A 106 -0.18 -10.56 -22.93
#